data_AF-A0A4V0NDC5-F1
#
_entry.id   AF-A0A4V0NDC5-F1
#
_cell.length_a   1.000
_cell.length_b   1.000
_cell.length_c   1.000
_cell.angle_alpha   90.00
_cell.angle_beta   90.00
_cell.angle_gamma   90.00
#
_symmetry.space_group_name_H-M   'P 1'
#
loop_
_entity.id
_entity.type
_entity.pdbx_description
1 polymer ?
#
loop_
_entity_poly.entity_id
_entity_poly.type
_entity_poly.pdbx_seq_one_letter_code
_entity_poly.pdbx_strand_id
1 'polypeptide(L)'
;MPPTGDEHGTFRCVQRTRVYLSPGMFGFARLASLEYFEHFIRAVEQRFRDRGRVVEIHVCEVHPTASILRRAATLARLVDESAGDDGGPIHIVGHSTGGLDARLVASPAVRLPGNAHRRLGWTSRLRSVTTINTPHFGTPLAAFFATVSGQRLLYAVTALTVAGLKLGAPPLAAASALTAAFGRVQLGFFEIELIDRAIESFIRVLDDASSRELRAWLKFLRDDQGAIVQLMPEAMDLLHAGLEDRPGLRYQSVATYAPRNAVRDWVSALRSPWGAMSAAIFTALSNITARLDEHYPCRSHDGSIERKLAQVLGELPPPDANDGVVPLASQVWGDLIWAGKADHLDIVGHFPGKGGHIDWLASGARFNRLRFDAVLDRIVTGMVAGEQGYGEQPTAAPPRPAAGERAPDGGQDAGPRAPSASPHGEPS
;
A
#
# COMPACT_ATOMS: atom_id res chain seq x y z
N MET A 1 -37.97 53.92 1.16
CA MET A 1 -37.66 52.59 0.62
C MET A 1 -36.22 52.27 0.98
N PRO A 2 -35.93 51.20 1.73
CA PRO A 2 -34.55 50.77 1.96
C PRO A 2 -34.06 49.97 0.74
N PRO A 3 -32.76 49.96 0.44
CA PRO A 3 -32.21 49.11 -0.60
C PRO A 3 -32.17 47.65 -0.12
N THR A 4 -32.80 46.78 -0.89
CA THR A 4 -32.69 45.32 -0.80
C THR A 4 -31.37 44.87 -1.42
N GLY A 5 -30.60 44.07 -0.70
CA GLY A 5 -29.35 43.49 -1.18
C GLY A 5 -28.76 42.53 -0.16
N ASP A 6 -29.37 41.34 -0.07
CA ASP A 6 -28.78 40.19 0.62
C ASP A 6 -27.49 39.75 -0.10
N GLU A 7 -26.34 40.19 0.39
CA GLU A 7 -25.06 39.53 0.13
C GLU A 7 -24.93 38.31 1.04
N HIS A 8 -25.69 37.26 0.74
CA HIS A 8 -25.37 35.91 1.22
C HIS A 8 -24.17 35.39 0.43
N GLY A 9 -22.98 35.86 0.81
CA GLY A 9 -21.71 35.27 0.41
C GLY A 9 -21.69 33.82 0.83
N THR A 10 -22.03 32.92 -0.09
CA THR A 10 -21.83 31.48 0.10
C THR A 10 -20.32 31.28 0.09
N PHE A 11 -19.71 31.21 1.28
CA PHE A 11 -18.34 30.73 1.40
C PHE A 11 -18.30 29.33 0.80
N ARG A 12 -17.85 29.22 -0.46
CA ARG A 12 -17.57 27.91 -1.06
C ARG A 12 -16.50 27.28 -0.19
N CYS A 13 -16.86 26.24 0.55
CA CYS A 13 -15.89 25.43 1.28
C CYS A 13 -14.85 24.94 0.26
N VAL A 14 -13.59 25.31 0.47
CA VAL A 14 -12.49 24.91 -0.41
C VAL A 14 -12.40 23.38 -0.35
N GLN A 15 -12.75 22.73 -1.46
CA GLN A 15 -12.67 21.28 -1.60
C GLN A 15 -11.20 20.87 -1.47
N ARG A 16 -10.83 20.16 -0.39
CA ARG A 16 -9.47 19.66 -0.20
C ARG A 16 -9.33 18.26 -0.77
N THR A 17 -8.29 18.04 -1.55
CA THR A 17 -7.93 16.69 -1.99
C THR A 17 -7.24 15.99 -0.84
N ARG A 18 -7.64 14.76 -0.52
CA ARG A 18 -7.01 13.98 0.55
C ARG A 18 -6.31 12.76 -0.02
N VAL A 19 -5.05 12.60 0.34
CA VAL A 19 -4.23 11.46 -0.08
C VAL A 19 -3.82 10.68 1.16
N TYR A 20 -4.15 9.40 1.18
CA TYR A 20 -3.80 8.49 2.28
C TYR A 20 -2.71 7.54 1.83
N LEU A 21 -1.60 7.52 2.55
CA LEU A 21 -0.45 6.68 2.26
C LEU A 21 -0.45 5.46 3.19
N SER A 22 -0.53 4.25 2.65
CA SER A 22 -0.32 3.02 3.41
C SER A 22 1.07 2.43 3.12
N PRO A 23 1.95 2.30 4.13
CA PRO A 23 3.30 1.79 3.94
C PRO A 23 3.34 0.26 3.83
N GLY A 24 4.49 -0.32 3.44
CA GLY A 24 4.68 -1.78 3.36
C GLY A 24 4.93 -2.51 4.69
N MET A 25 5.34 -3.78 4.59
CA MET A 25 5.82 -4.59 5.73
C MET A 25 7.14 -4.06 6.35
N PHE A 26 7.89 -3.25 5.62
CA PHE A 26 9.05 -2.53 6.17
C PHE A 26 8.72 -1.07 6.48
N GLY A 27 7.44 -0.70 6.55
CA GLY A 27 7.02 0.62 7.03
C GLY A 27 7.22 0.75 8.54
N PHE A 28 8.11 1.63 8.97
CA PHE A 28 8.45 1.80 10.39
C PHE A 28 7.43 2.67 11.13
N ALA A 29 7.03 2.26 12.33
CA ALA A 29 6.07 2.99 13.16
C ALA A 29 6.68 4.24 13.82
N ARG A 30 5.85 5.29 13.94
CA ARG A 30 5.95 6.58 14.65
C ARG A 30 7.18 7.48 14.48
N LEU A 31 8.39 6.95 14.34
CA LEU A 31 9.63 7.75 14.26
C LEU A 31 10.20 7.87 12.84
N ALA A 32 9.69 7.09 11.88
CA ALA A 32 10.24 7.03 10.53
C ALA A 32 9.16 6.90 9.42
N SER A 33 7.86 6.97 9.73
CA SER A 33 6.81 6.97 8.70
C SER A 33 6.82 8.25 7.87
N LEU A 34 7.12 9.40 8.51
CA LEU A 34 7.43 10.64 7.82
C LEU A 34 8.70 10.49 6.99
N GLU A 35 9.79 9.92 7.51
CA GLU A 35 11.03 9.67 6.76
C GLU A 35 10.82 8.71 5.57
N TYR A 36 9.95 7.70 5.71
CA TYR A 36 9.65 6.68 4.72
C TYR A 36 8.97 7.24 3.47
N PHE A 37 8.02 8.15 3.66
CA PHE A 37 7.32 8.82 2.57
C PHE A 37 7.77 10.27 2.40
N GLU A 38 8.84 10.73 3.05
CA GLU A 38 9.17 12.16 3.12
C GLU A 38 9.30 12.78 1.74
N HIS A 39 10.10 12.13 0.90
CA HIS A 39 10.34 12.56 -0.47
C HIS A 39 9.10 12.41 -1.35
N PHE A 40 8.30 11.37 -1.10
CA PHE A 40 7.03 11.14 -1.80
C PHE A 40 5.99 12.22 -1.48
N ILE A 41 5.80 12.54 -0.20
CA ILE A 41 4.89 13.58 0.31
C ILE A 41 5.25 14.92 -0.32
N ARG A 42 6.50 15.36 -0.19
CA ARG A 42 6.98 16.62 -0.76
C ARG A 42 6.74 16.68 -2.27
N ALA A 43 6.95 15.58 -2.97
CA ALA A 43 6.78 15.49 -4.41
C ALA A 43 5.30 15.53 -4.84
N VAL A 44 4.40 14.88 -4.10
CA VAL A 44 2.94 14.95 -4.35
C VAL A 44 2.42 16.35 -4.04
N GLU A 45 2.77 16.92 -2.89
CA GLU A 45 2.37 18.29 -2.51
C GLU A 45 2.77 19.32 -3.55
N GLN A 46 4.01 19.25 -4.06
CA GLN A 46 4.48 20.13 -5.11
C GLN A 46 3.61 20.02 -6.37
N ARG A 47 3.29 18.80 -6.80
CA ARG A 47 2.48 18.56 -8.02
C ARG A 47 1.03 19.00 -7.91
N PHE A 48 0.44 18.92 -6.73
CA PHE A 48 -0.89 19.49 -6.48
C PHE A 48 -0.82 21.02 -6.42
N ARG A 49 0.21 21.59 -5.79
CA ARG A 49 0.46 23.03 -5.74
C ARG A 49 0.66 23.64 -7.12
N ASP A 50 1.44 22.99 -7.99
CA ASP A 50 1.66 23.40 -9.38
C ASP A 50 0.37 23.41 -10.21
N ARG A 51 -0.65 22.65 -9.77
CA ARG A 51 -2.00 22.63 -10.35
C ARG A 51 -2.97 23.59 -9.66
N GLY A 52 -2.51 24.42 -8.71
CA GLY A 52 -3.35 25.34 -7.94
C GLY A 52 -4.32 24.64 -6.99
N ARG A 53 -4.02 23.40 -6.56
CA ARG A 53 -4.90 22.57 -5.72
C ARG A 53 -4.33 22.41 -4.32
N VAL A 54 -5.24 22.39 -3.33
CA VAL A 54 -4.90 22.07 -1.94
C VAL A 54 -4.99 20.56 -1.74
N VAL A 55 -3.90 19.97 -1.27
CA VAL A 55 -3.83 18.56 -0.89
C VAL A 55 -3.47 18.43 0.59
N GLU A 56 -4.13 17.51 1.28
CA GLU A 56 -3.81 17.07 2.63
C GLU A 56 -3.38 15.61 2.55
N ILE A 57 -2.20 15.30 3.10
CA ILE A 57 -1.62 13.96 3.02
C ILE A 57 -1.56 13.36 4.43
N HIS A 58 -2.13 12.17 4.59
CA HIS A 58 -2.12 11.42 5.84
C HIS A 58 -1.38 10.10 5.65
N VAL A 59 -0.48 9.76 6.58
CA VAL A 59 0.24 8.49 6.57
C VAL A 59 -0.41 7.53 7.55
N CYS A 60 -0.74 6.33 7.08
CA CYS A 60 -1.32 5.28 7.90
C CYS A 60 -0.26 4.62 8.77
N GLU A 61 -0.45 4.72 10.09
CA GLU A 61 0.40 4.03 11.06
C GLU A 61 -0.12 2.61 11.28
N VAL A 62 0.46 1.68 10.53
CA VAL A 62 0.13 0.25 10.60
C VAL A 62 1.27 -0.55 11.22
N HIS A 63 0.90 -1.63 11.90
CA HIS A 63 1.90 -2.59 12.33
C HIS A 63 2.44 -3.35 11.11
N PRO A 64 3.77 -3.40 10.90
CA PRO A 64 4.34 -3.85 9.64
C PRO A 64 3.96 -5.28 9.26
N THR A 65 3.97 -6.21 10.22
CA THR A 65 3.65 -7.63 10.00
C THR A 65 2.23 -8.03 10.38
N ALA A 66 1.38 -7.07 10.77
CA ALA A 66 -0.02 -7.38 11.08
C ALA A 66 -0.76 -7.86 9.84
N SER A 67 -1.76 -8.73 10.04
CA SER A 67 -2.59 -9.20 8.92
C SER A 67 -3.14 -8.03 8.09
N ILE A 68 -3.21 -8.24 6.77
CA ILE A 68 -3.64 -7.23 5.80
C ILE A 68 -5.03 -6.71 6.17
N LEU A 69 -5.92 -7.56 6.70
CA LEU A 69 -7.25 -7.14 7.16
C LEU A 69 -7.22 -6.18 8.35
N ARG A 70 -6.32 -6.37 9.33
CA ARG A 70 -6.17 -5.43 10.47
C ARG A 70 -5.51 -4.12 10.04
N ARG A 71 -4.59 -4.19 9.07
CA ARG A 71 -3.96 -3.01 8.46
C ARG A 71 -4.98 -2.19 7.69
N ALA A 72 -5.79 -2.83 6.83
CA ALA A 72 -6.93 -2.22 6.16
C ALA A 72 -7.94 -1.60 7.14
N ALA A 73 -8.25 -2.25 8.27
CA ALA A 73 -9.12 -1.68 9.30
C ALA A 73 -8.54 -0.40 9.94
N THR A 74 -7.21 -0.33 10.05
CA THR A 74 -6.51 0.86 10.56
C THR A 74 -6.55 1.99 9.53
N LEU A 75 -6.34 1.69 8.26
CA LEU A 75 -6.51 2.63 7.15
C LEU A 75 -7.93 3.18 7.09
N ALA A 76 -8.95 2.33 7.17
CA ALA A 76 -10.35 2.75 7.14
C ALA A 76 -10.69 3.72 8.28
N ARG A 77 -10.19 3.47 9.50
CA ARG A 77 -10.36 4.39 10.65
C ARG A 77 -9.67 5.73 10.41
N LEU A 78 -8.42 5.72 9.94
CA LEU A 78 -7.70 6.96 9.65
C LEU A 78 -8.46 7.82 8.65
N VAL A 79 -8.93 7.23 7.55
CA VAL A 79 -9.69 7.96 6.53
C VAL A 79 -10.97 8.53 7.13
N ASP A 80 -11.76 7.71 7.83
CA ASP A 80 -13.00 8.14 8.47
C ASP A 80 -12.81 9.30 9.46
N GLU A 81 -11.74 9.26 10.25
CA GLU A 81 -11.44 10.27 11.29
C GLU A 81 -10.89 11.60 10.73
N SER A 82 -10.32 11.60 9.52
CA SER A 82 -9.64 12.78 8.94
C SER A 82 -10.23 13.29 7.63
N ALA A 83 -11.09 12.52 6.96
CA ALA A 83 -11.58 12.88 5.63
C ALA A 83 -12.51 14.11 5.61
N GLY A 84 -12.97 14.57 6.77
CA GLY A 84 -13.93 15.67 6.91
C GLY A 84 -15.22 15.43 6.12
N ASP A 85 -16.03 16.46 5.99
CA ASP A 85 -17.32 16.47 5.29
C ASP A 85 -17.37 17.47 4.12
N ASP A 86 -16.22 18.06 3.77
CA ASP A 86 -16.13 19.10 2.74
C ASP A 86 -16.46 18.62 1.32
N GLY A 87 -16.66 17.33 1.07
CA GLY A 87 -16.96 16.77 -0.25
C GLY A 87 -15.74 16.52 -1.15
N GLY A 88 -14.54 16.85 -0.68
CA GLY A 88 -13.31 16.75 -1.46
C GLY A 88 -12.92 15.32 -1.84
N PRO A 89 -12.20 15.12 -2.97
CA PRO A 89 -11.84 13.80 -3.47
C PRO A 89 -10.82 13.10 -2.56
N ILE A 90 -10.97 11.79 -2.44
CA ILE A 90 -10.08 10.92 -1.65
C ILE A 90 -9.28 10.03 -2.59
N HIS A 91 -7.98 9.93 -2.36
CA HIS A 91 -7.07 9.01 -3.04
C HIS A 91 -6.31 8.19 -2.01
N ILE A 92 -6.06 6.92 -2.33
CA ILE A 92 -5.23 6.05 -1.50
C ILE A 92 -4.02 5.61 -2.32
N VAL A 93 -2.84 5.71 -1.73
CA VAL A 93 -1.58 5.17 -2.26
C VAL A 93 -1.07 4.13 -1.31
N GLY A 94 -0.89 2.91 -1.79
CA GLY A 94 -0.29 1.84 -1.01
C GLY A 94 1.03 1.41 -1.62
N HIS A 95 2.10 1.41 -0.81
CA HIS A 95 3.39 0.82 -1.19
C HIS A 95 3.52 -0.60 -0.64
N SER A 96 4.04 -1.53 -1.44
CA SER A 96 4.24 -2.93 -1.06
C SER A 96 2.93 -3.51 -0.52
N THR A 97 2.95 -4.14 0.66
CA THR A 97 1.74 -4.65 1.36
C THR A 97 0.65 -3.58 1.54
N GLY A 98 1.01 -2.30 1.64
CA GLY A 98 0.07 -1.18 1.75
C GLY A 98 -0.90 -1.06 0.57
N GLY A 99 -0.53 -1.54 -0.62
CA GLY A 99 -1.44 -1.59 -1.77
C GLY A 99 -2.56 -2.60 -1.60
N LEU A 100 -2.33 -3.68 -0.85
CA LEU A 100 -3.38 -4.64 -0.51
C LEU A 100 -4.33 -4.06 0.54
N ASP A 101 -3.82 -3.29 1.50
CA ASP A 101 -4.66 -2.53 2.44
C ASP A 101 -5.60 -1.60 1.68
N ALA A 102 -5.05 -0.86 0.69
CA ALA A 102 -5.79 0.08 -0.15
C ALA A 102 -6.89 -0.60 -0.99
N ARG A 103 -6.56 -1.74 -1.62
CA ARG A 103 -7.54 -2.53 -2.39
C ARG A 103 -8.63 -3.09 -1.48
N LEU A 104 -8.28 -3.60 -0.31
CA LEU A 104 -9.26 -4.13 0.65
C LEU A 104 -10.24 -3.07 1.13
N VAL A 105 -9.79 -1.88 1.56
CA VAL A 105 -10.72 -0.84 2.01
C VAL A 105 -11.58 -0.27 0.88
N ALA A 106 -11.10 -0.33 -0.36
CA ALA A 106 -11.85 0.12 -1.53
C ALA A 106 -12.95 -0.87 -1.95
N SER A 107 -12.71 -2.18 -1.74
CA SER A 107 -13.60 -3.26 -2.18
C SER A 107 -14.99 -3.15 -1.57
N PRO A 108 -16.07 -3.32 -2.37
CA PRO A 108 -17.43 -3.38 -1.85
C PRO A 108 -17.70 -4.68 -1.07
N ALA A 109 -16.94 -5.75 -1.33
CA ALA A 109 -17.10 -7.06 -0.70
C ALA A 109 -16.41 -7.16 0.69
N VAL A 110 -15.65 -6.15 1.09
CA VAL A 110 -14.79 -6.22 2.28
C VAL A 110 -15.58 -6.33 3.59
N ARG A 111 -15.13 -7.22 4.47
CA ARG A 111 -15.61 -7.35 5.86
C ARG A 111 -14.50 -7.01 6.84
N LEU A 112 -14.42 -5.73 7.21
CA LEU A 112 -13.41 -5.25 8.16
C LEU A 112 -13.80 -5.58 9.60
N PRO A 113 -12.84 -5.94 10.47
CA PRO A 113 -13.10 -6.28 11.86
C PRO A 113 -13.58 -5.09 12.70
N GLY A 114 -14.31 -5.39 13.78
CA GLY A 114 -14.76 -4.41 14.77
C GLY A 114 -15.70 -3.36 14.20
N ASN A 115 -15.52 -2.09 14.59
CA ASN A 115 -16.31 -0.98 14.07
C ASN A 115 -15.82 -0.45 12.72
N ALA A 116 -14.67 -0.92 12.21
CA ALA A 116 -14.06 -0.38 10.98
C ALA A 116 -14.96 -0.58 9.75
N HIS A 117 -15.74 -1.67 9.68
CA HIS A 117 -16.66 -1.88 8.57
C HIS A 117 -17.76 -0.81 8.49
N ARG A 118 -18.17 -0.24 9.62
CA ARG A 118 -19.15 0.87 9.67
C ARG A 118 -18.54 2.23 9.31
N ARG A 119 -17.22 2.30 9.14
CA ARG A 119 -16.42 3.51 8.88
C ARG A 119 -15.98 3.60 7.43
N LEU A 120 -16.84 3.17 6.50
CA LEU A 120 -16.58 3.15 5.05
C LEU A 120 -17.47 4.14 4.27
N GLY A 121 -18.17 5.05 4.96
CA GLY A 121 -19.04 6.04 4.34
C GLY A 121 -18.32 7.00 3.37
N TRP A 122 -17.01 7.18 3.57
CA TRP A 122 -16.15 8.00 2.71
C TRP A 122 -15.86 7.37 1.34
N THR A 123 -16.15 6.08 1.13
CA THR A 123 -15.82 5.37 -0.12
C THR A 123 -16.54 5.93 -1.35
N SER A 124 -17.64 6.66 -1.19
CA SER A 124 -18.32 7.40 -2.27
C SER A 124 -17.49 8.57 -2.83
N ARG A 125 -16.54 9.10 -2.03
CA ARG A 125 -15.57 10.14 -2.41
C ARG A 125 -14.24 9.57 -2.88
N LEU A 126 -14.02 8.26 -2.79
CA LEU A 126 -12.80 7.61 -3.24
C LEU A 126 -12.73 7.68 -4.79
N ARG A 127 -11.63 8.22 -5.31
CA ARG A 127 -11.42 8.48 -6.75
C ARG A 127 -10.29 7.67 -7.36
N SER A 128 -9.29 7.29 -6.58
CA SER A 128 -8.28 6.34 -7.06
C SER A 128 -7.64 5.50 -5.96
N VAL A 129 -7.21 4.31 -6.35
CA VAL A 129 -6.24 3.48 -5.61
C VAL A 129 -4.97 3.37 -6.47
N THR A 130 -3.85 3.84 -5.92
CA THR A 130 -2.53 3.68 -6.51
C THR A 130 -1.78 2.62 -5.73
N THR A 131 -1.25 1.62 -6.41
CA THR A 131 -0.38 0.61 -5.82
C THR A 131 1.04 0.77 -6.34
N ILE A 132 2.02 0.66 -5.46
CA ILE A 132 3.43 0.83 -5.78
C ILE A 132 4.17 -0.40 -5.31
N ASN A 133 4.69 -1.20 -6.24
CA ASN A 133 5.43 -2.42 -5.95
C ASN A 133 4.68 -3.42 -5.06
N THR A 134 3.36 -3.46 -5.19
CA THR A 134 2.49 -4.26 -4.34
C THR A 134 2.48 -5.72 -4.77
N PRO A 135 2.71 -6.71 -3.89
CA PRO A 135 2.63 -8.13 -4.23
C PRO A 135 1.17 -8.59 -4.40
N HIS A 136 0.51 -8.21 -5.50
CA HIS A 136 -0.90 -8.57 -5.75
C HIS A 136 -1.11 -10.08 -5.89
N PHE A 137 -0.12 -10.79 -6.39
CA PHE A 137 -0.11 -12.25 -6.51
C PHE A 137 0.92 -12.89 -5.56
N GLY A 138 1.31 -12.15 -4.52
CA GLY A 138 2.23 -12.62 -3.48
C GLY A 138 3.70 -12.50 -3.87
N THR A 139 4.55 -12.98 -2.98
CA THR A 139 6.00 -13.05 -3.19
C THR A 139 6.59 -14.32 -2.56
N PRO A 140 7.45 -15.07 -3.28
CA PRO A 140 8.16 -16.22 -2.68
C PRO A 140 8.97 -15.86 -1.44
N LEU A 141 9.39 -14.59 -1.31
CA LEU A 141 10.11 -14.11 -0.15
C LEU A 141 9.29 -14.23 1.15
N ALA A 142 7.96 -14.13 1.06
CA ALA A 142 7.07 -14.29 2.21
C ALA A 142 7.07 -15.74 2.74
N ALA A 143 7.07 -16.73 1.84
CA ALA A 143 7.21 -18.14 2.20
C ALA A 143 8.54 -18.41 2.91
N PHE A 144 9.64 -17.81 2.42
CA PHE A 144 10.93 -17.89 3.08
C PHE A 144 10.91 -17.27 4.49
N PHE A 145 10.34 -16.07 4.66
CA PHE A 145 10.28 -15.41 5.96
C PHE A 145 9.41 -16.11 7.00
N ALA A 146 8.51 -17.01 6.60
CA ALA A 146 7.78 -17.84 7.54
C ALA A 146 8.62 -18.99 8.15
N THR A 147 9.81 -19.27 7.60
CA THR A 147 10.74 -20.24 8.18
C THR A 147 11.54 -19.66 9.36
N VAL A 148 12.07 -20.50 10.24
CA VAL A 148 12.89 -20.04 11.38
C VAL A 148 14.09 -19.20 10.94
N SER A 149 14.83 -19.66 9.92
CA SER A 149 15.97 -18.94 9.36
C SER A 149 15.52 -17.65 8.64
N GLY A 150 14.37 -17.67 7.99
CA GLY A 150 13.78 -16.49 7.36
C GLY A 150 13.37 -15.43 8.35
N GLN A 151 12.77 -15.79 9.48
CA GLN A 151 12.43 -14.85 10.56
C GLN A 151 13.66 -14.16 11.14
N ARG A 152 14.76 -14.90 11.30
CA ARG A 152 16.06 -14.34 11.73
C ARG A 152 16.61 -13.35 10.71
N LEU A 153 16.58 -13.70 9.41
CA LEU A 153 17.00 -12.77 8.36
C LEU A 153 16.09 -11.54 8.30
N LEU A 154 14.77 -11.74 8.40
CA LEU A 154 13.79 -10.65 8.42
C LEU A 154 14.11 -9.68 9.55
N TYR A 155 14.33 -10.18 10.77
CA TYR A 155 14.74 -9.36 11.90
C TYR A 155 16.01 -8.56 11.60
N ALA A 156 17.06 -9.22 11.08
CA ALA A 156 18.35 -8.58 10.79
C ALA A 156 18.23 -7.49 9.71
N VAL A 157 17.58 -7.80 8.59
CA VAL A 157 17.31 -6.86 7.48
C VAL A 157 16.49 -5.69 8.00
N THR A 158 15.42 -5.97 8.75
CA THR A 158 14.55 -4.96 9.32
C THR A 158 15.29 -3.99 10.25
N ALA A 159 16.13 -4.54 11.14
CA ALA A 159 16.99 -3.76 12.01
C ALA A 159 18.01 -2.90 11.25
N LEU A 160 18.63 -3.46 10.21
CA LEU A 160 19.55 -2.74 9.34
C LEU A 160 18.84 -1.60 8.60
N THR A 161 17.61 -1.84 8.13
CA THR A 161 16.80 -0.79 7.51
C THR A 161 16.57 0.36 8.48
N VAL A 162 16.18 0.10 9.74
CA VAL A 162 16.00 1.15 10.75
C VAL A 162 17.29 1.92 10.97
N ALA A 163 18.40 1.21 11.17
CA ALA A 163 19.70 1.83 11.41
C ALA A 163 20.15 2.66 10.20
N GLY A 164 19.98 2.14 8.98
CA GLY A 164 20.31 2.81 7.74
C GLY A 164 19.50 4.09 7.54
N LEU A 165 18.17 4.00 7.63
CA LEU A 165 17.28 5.15 7.43
C LEU A 165 17.45 6.22 8.52
N LYS A 166 17.69 5.85 9.79
CA LYS A 166 17.85 6.83 10.88
C LYS A 166 19.25 7.43 11.00
N LEU A 167 20.28 6.64 10.70
CA LEU A 167 21.68 7.02 11.01
C LEU A 167 22.50 7.31 9.75
N GLY A 168 21.98 7.05 8.55
CA GLY A 168 22.69 7.19 7.28
C GLY A 168 23.79 6.13 7.04
N ALA A 169 24.31 5.50 8.11
CA ALA A 169 25.16 4.32 8.08
C ALA A 169 25.09 3.59 9.45
N PRO A 170 25.07 2.25 9.50
CA PRO A 170 25.16 1.54 10.77
C PRO A 170 26.59 1.58 11.33
N PRO A 171 26.78 1.26 12.64
CA PRO A 171 28.10 1.22 13.26
C PRO A 171 29.05 0.30 12.48
N LEU A 172 30.26 0.78 12.19
CA LEU A 172 31.27 0.05 11.40
C LEU A 172 31.56 -1.37 11.92
N ALA A 173 31.41 -1.60 13.24
CA ALA A 173 31.55 -2.91 13.88
C ALA A 173 30.44 -3.91 13.49
N ALA A 174 29.21 -3.43 13.32
CA ALA A 174 28.09 -4.24 12.83
C ALA A 174 28.26 -4.57 11.33
N ALA A 175 28.72 -3.60 10.55
CA ALA A 175 29.00 -3.79 9.12
C ALA A 175 30.16 -4.78 8.88
N SER A 176 31.22 -4.74 9.69
CA SER A 176 32.37 -5.64 9.55
C SER A 176 32.06 -7.09 9.96
N ALA A 177 31.26 -7.31 11.00
CA ALA A 177 30.81 -8.64 11.42
C ALA A 177 29.95 -9.32 10.34
N LEU A 178 29.02 -8.58 9.74
CA LEU A 178 28.18 -9.07 8.65
C LEU A 178 28.97 -9.26 7.35
N THR A 179 29.90 -8.36 7.03
CA THR A 179 30.80 -8.52 5.86
C THR A 179 31.68 -9.76 5.99
N ALA A 180 32.19 -10.08 7.18
CA ALA A 180 32.98 -11.30 7.41
C ALA A 180 32.14 -12.59 7.24
N ALA A 181 30.85 -12.53 7.58
CA ALA A 181 29.92 -13.63 7.40
C ALA A 181 29.52 -13.86 5.94
N PHE A 182 29.23 -12.78 5.20
CA PHE A 182 28.82 -12.85 3.79
C PHE A 182 30.01 -12.92 2.81
N GLY A 183 31.18 -12.40 3.16
CA GLY A 183 32.40 -12.46 2.34
C GLY A 183 32.98 -13.87 2.19
N ARG A 184 32.65 -14.79 3.12
CA ARG A 184 33.01 -16.22 3.00
C ARG A 184 32.07 -17.01 2.08
N VAL A 185 31.00 -16.40 1.58
CA VAL A 185 29.90 -17.06 0.84
C VAL A 185 30.16 -17.17 -0.67
N GLN A 186 31.29 -16.66 -1.20
CA GLN A 186 31.64 -16.86 -2.61
C GLN A 186 32.19 -18.25 -2.96
N LEU A 187 32.32 -19.17 -1.99
CA LEU A 187 32.77 -20.54 -2.23
C LEU A 187 31.71 -21.57 -1.77
N GLY A 188 30.71 -21.78 -2.61
CA GLY A 188 30.14 -23.11 -2.88
C GLY A 188 29.32 -23.85 -1.82
N PHE A 189 29.18 -23.39 -0.58
CA PHE A 189 28.39 -24.14 0.42
C PHE A 189 27.54 -23.22 1.30
N PHE A 190 26.23 -23.36 1.20
CA PHE A 190 25.25 -22.73 2.10
C PHE A 190 25.23 -23.47 3.45
N GLU A 191 26.09 -23.10 4.41
CA GLU A 191 25.92 -23.52 5.80
C GLU A 191 25.01 -22.53 6.54
N ILE A 192 23.76 -22.95 6.78
CA ILE A 192 22.75 -22.20 7.53
C ILE A 192 23.28 -21.78 8.92
N GLU A 193 24.11 -22.62 9.55
CA GLU A 193 24.72 -22.34 10.87
C GLU A 193 25.67 -21.14 10.89
N LEU A 194 26.33 -20.82 9.78
CA LEU A 194 27.25 -19.68 9.72
C LEU A 194 26.47 -18.35 9.63
N ILE A 195 25.37 -18.37 8.88
CA ILE A 195 24.43 -17.26 8.75
C ILE A 195 23.72 -17.02 10.10
N ASP A 196 23.29 -18.09 10.77
CA ASP A 196 22.65 -18.02 12.07
C ASP A 196 23.56 -17.39 13.13
N ARG A 197 24.84 -17.77 13.18
CA ARG A 197 25.82 -17.16 14.10
C ARG A 197 26.08 -15.69 13.80
N ALA A 198 26.13 -15.31 12.52
CA ALA A 198 26.31 -13.93 12.10
C ALA A 198 25.11 -13.06 12.45
N ILE A 199 23.90 -13.58 12.23
CA ILE A 199 22.65 -12.92 12.63
C ILE A 199 22.62 -12.78 14.15
N GLU A 200 22.90 -13.84 14.91
CA GLU A 200 22.88 -13.78 16.38
C GLU A 200 23.89 -12.77 16.94
N SER A 201 25.10 -12.72 16.38
CA SER A 201 26.09 -11.70 16.75
C SER A 201 25.63 -10.29 16.43
N PHE A 202 24.93 -10.08 15.32
CA PHE A 202 24.38 -8.77 14.95
C PHE A 202 23.21 -8.37 15.84
N ILE A 203 22.30 -9.30 16.15
CA ILE A 203 21.18 -9.06 17.07
C ILE A 203 21.71 -8.58 18.42
N ARG A 204 22.75 -9.23 18.97
CA ARG A 204 23.35 -8.81 20.24
C ARG A 204 23.91 -7.39 20.19
N VAL A 205 24.65 -7.05 19.13
CA VAL A 205 25.22 -5.70 18.93
C VAL A 205 24.11 -4.65 18.79
N LEU A 206 23.03 -4.98 18.08
CA LEU A 206 21.89 -4.09 17.92
C LEU A 206 21.10 -3.95 19.23
N ASP A 207 20.88 -5.03 19.99
CA ASP A 207 20.17 -5.01 21.26
C ASP A 207 20.89 -4.14 22.30
N ASP A 208 22.23 -4.12 22.28
CA ASP A 208 23.05 -3.24 23.09
C ASP A 208 23.00 -1.78 22.62
N ALA A 209 22.87 -1.54 21.31
CA ALA A 209 22.84 -0.21 20.70
C ALA A 209 21.44 0.41 20.55
N SER A 210 20.37 -0.37 20.73
CA SER A 210 18.99 0.02 20.37
C SER A 210 18.20 0.67 21.51
N SER A 211 17.39 1.67 21.15
CA SER A 211 16.45 2.30 22.07
C SER A 211 15.40 1.27 22.57
N ARG A 212 14.80 1.51 23.74
CA ARG A 212 13.72 0.65 24.28
C ARG A 212 12.54 0.51 23.31
N GLU A 213 12.26 1.57 22.55
CA GLU A 213 11.20 1.61 21.54
C GLU A 213 11.52 0.69 20.35
N LEU A 214 12.77 0.70 19.86
CA LEU A 214 13.20 -0.20 18.78
C LEU A 214 13.12 -1.67 19.22
N ARG A 215 13.53 -1.98 20.45
CA ARG A 215 13.40 -3.34 21.01
C ARG A 215 11.94 -3.79 21.14
N ALA A 216 11.06 -2.91 21.62
CA ALA A 216 9.64 -3.22 21.71
C ALA A 216 9.06 -3.51 20.33
N TRP A 217 9.37 -2.68 19.34
CA TRP A 217 8.90 -2.86 17.97
C TRP A 217 9.45 -4.14 17.31
N LEU A 218 10.75 -4.44 17.48
CA LEU A 218 11.37 -5.67 16.98
C LEU A 218 10.76 -6.93 17.62
N LYS A 219 10.39 -6.86 18.91
CA LYS A 219 9.63 -7.93 19.57
C LYS A 219 8.24 -8.10 18.94
N PHE A 220 7.52 -7.01 18.69
CA PHE A 220 6.22 -7.08 18.04
C PHE A 220 6.28 -7.62 16.60
N LEU A 221 7.37 -7.34 15.85
CA LEU A 221 7.61 -7.93 14.54
C LEU A 221 7.62 -9.47 14.62
N ARG A 222 8.25 -10.03 15.65
CA ARG A 222 8.32 -11.49 15.86
C ARG A 222 6.98 -12.09 16.29
N ASP A 223 6.24 -11.38 17.13
CA ASP A 223 5.03 -11.90 17.79
C ASP A 223 3.79 -11.88 16.86
N ASP A 224 3.81 -11.09 15.77
CA ASP A 224 2.74 -11.01 14.78
C ASP A 224 3.28 -11.29 13.37
N GLN A 225 2.76 -12.33 12.71
CA GLN A 225 3.25 -12.81 11.41
C GLN A 225 2.14 -12.85 10.34
N GLY A 226 1.00 -12.21 10.62
CA GLY A 226 -0.20 -12.32 9.78
C GLY A 226 0.03 -11.92 8.33
N ALA A 227 0.71 -10.78 8.08
CA ALA A 227 1.01 -10.36 6.71
C ALA A 227 1.98 -11.30 6.00
N ILE A 228 2.97 -11.87 6.70
CA ILE A 228 3.97 -12.75 6.08
C ILE A 228 3.28 -13.99 5.52
N VAL A 229 2.39 -14.62 6.29
CA VAL A 229 1.61 -15.76 5.81
C VAL A 229 0.68 -15.36 4.67
N GLN A 230 0.03 -14.20 4.78
CA GLN A 230 -0.92 -13.76 3.77
C GLN A 230 -0.26 -13.37 2.45
N LEU A 231 0.99 -12.90 2.45
CA LEU A 231 1.73 -12.52 1.25
C LEU A 231 2.36 -13.70 0.49
N MET A 232 2.21 -14.92 1.00
CA MET A 232 2.59 -16.11 0.24
C MET A 232 1.74 -16.20 -1.04
N PRO A 233 2.33 -16.59 -2.19
CA PRO A 233 1.59 -16.74 -3.44
C PRO A 233 0.33 -17.61 -3.29
N GLU A 234 0.42 -18.69 -2.50
CA GLU A 234 -0.67 -19.62 -2.20
C GLU A 234 -1.83 -18.96 -1.45
N ALA A 235 -1.52 -18.03 -0.54
CA ALA A 235 -2.52 -17.33 0.26
C ALA A 235 -3.24 -16.23 -0.55
N MET A 236 -2.63 -15.74 -1.63
CA MET A 236 -3.20 -14.69 -2.47
C MET A 236 -4.39 -15.17 -3.31
N ASP A 237 -4.48 -16.47 -3.60
CA ASP A 237 -5.69 -17.03 -4.23
C ASP A 237 -6.92 -16.86 -3.34
N LEU A 238 -6.77 -16.99 -2.02
CA LEU A 238 -7.85 -16.72 -1.07
C LEU A 238 -8.24 -15.24 -1.05
N LEU A 239 -7.25 -14.34 -1.19
CA LEU A 239 -7.54 -12.91 -1.31
C LEU A 239 -8.31 -12.63 -2.60
N HIS A 240 -7.87 -13.15 -3.74
CA HIS A 240 -8.53 -12.96 -5.03
C HIS A 240 -9.93 -13.59 -5.08
N ALA A 241 -10.17 -14.69 -4.39
CA ALA A 241 -11.50 -15.29 -4.28
C ALA A 241 -12.51 -14.42 -3.52
N GLY A 242 -12.05 -13.53 -2.65
CA GLY A 242 -12.92 -12.69 -1.80
C GLY A 242 -12.83 -11.19 -2.04
N LEU A 243 -11.97 -10.73 -2.96
CA LEU A 243 -11.69 -9.32 -3.19
C LEU A 243 -12.15 -8.89 -4.58
N GLU A 244 -13.08 -7.93 -4.59
CA GLU A 244 -13.60 -7.30 -5.81
C GLU A 244 -13.13 -5.85 -5.92
N ASP A 245 -12.78 -5.42 -7.13
CA ASP A 245 -12.51 -4.03 -7.40
C ASP A 245 -13.82 -3.23 -7.48
N ARG A 246 -13.84 -2.03 -6.88
CA ARG A 246 -15.01 -1.15 -6.88
C ARG A 246 -15.26 -0.59 -8.30
N PRO A 247 -16.46 -0.77 -8.87
CA PRO A 247 -16.79 -0.18 -10.17
C PRO A 247 -16.68 1.35 -10.15
N GLY A 248 -16.19 1.93 -11.24
CA GLY A 248 -16.03 3.37 -11.39
C GLY A 248 -14.85 3.98 -10.61
N LEU A 249 -14.09 3.18 -9.86
CA LEU A 249 -12.87 3.62 -9.21
C LEU A 249 -11.66 3.44 -10.13
N ARG A 250 -10.76 4.43 -10.18
CA ARG A 250 -9.51 4.30 -10.93
C ARG A 250 -8.47 3.51 -10.14
N TYR A 251 -8.12 2.33 -10.63
CA TYR A 251 -7.00 1.53 -10.11
C TYR A 251 -5.78 1.72 -11.00
N GLN A 252 -4.64 2.05 -10.38
CA GLN A 252 -3.38 2.19 -11.08
C GLN A 252 -2.21 1.56 -10.31
N SER A 253 -1.21 1.08 -11.04
CA SER A 253 0.00 0.45 -10.48
C SER A 253 1.29 1.04 -11.05
N VAL A 254 2.30 1.05 -10.19
CA VAL A 254 3.70 1.32 -10.52
C VAL A 254 4.49 0.06 -10.20
N ALA A 255 5.28 -0.41 -11.16
CA ALA A 255 6.07 -1.62 -11.02
C ALA A 255 7.56 -1.34 -11.22
N THR A 256 8.43 -1.91 -10.39
CA THR A 256 9.89 -1.80 -10.54
C THR A 256 10.54 -3.16 -10.61
N TYR A 257 11.73 -3.20 -11.19
CA TYR A 257 12.61 -4.37 -11.13
C TYR A 257 14.06 -3.93 -11.12
N ALA A 258 14.90 -4.66 -10.40
CA ALA A 258 16.33 -4.41 -10.42
C ALA A 258 16.99 -5.20 -11.56
N PRO A 259 18.09 -4.67 -12.14
CA PRO A 259 18.89 -5.45 -13.07
C PRO A 259 19.51 -6.64 -12.34
N ARG A 260 19.42 -7.84 -12.94
CA ARG A 260 20.17 -9.00 -12.46
C ARG A 260 21.65 -8.73 -12.61
N ASN A 261 22.32 -8.50 -11.49
CA ASN A 261 23.76 -8.46 -11.28
C ASN A 261 24.55 -8.38 -12.58
N ALA A 262 24.58 -7.19 -13.21
CA ALA A 262 25.57 -6.97 -14.25
C ALA A 262 26.92 -7.06 -13.53
N VAL A 263 27.69 -8.10 -13.82
CA VAL A 263 29.02 -8.41 -13.26
C VAL A 263 29.97 -7.20 -13.24
N ARG A 264 29.65 -6.14 -14.00
CA ARG A 264 30.33 -4.84 -14.02
C ARG A 264 30.09 -3.93 -12.80
N ASP A 265 28.98 -4.00 -12.08
CA ASP A 265 28.66 -3.07 -10.98
C ASP A 265 29.29 -3.45 -9.63
N TRP A 266 29.81 -4.68 -9.50
CA TRP A 266 30.57 -5.14 -8.32
C TRP A 266 31.86 -4.34 -8.10
N VAL A 267 32.49 -3.86 -9.17
CA VAL A 267 33.75 -3.10 -9.10
C VAL A 267 33.56 -1.74 -8.40
N SER A 268 32.38 -1.13 -8.49
CA SER A 268 32.03 0.06 -7.71
C SER A 268 31.50 -0.25 -6.31
N ALA A 269 30.74 -1.33 -6.14
CA ALA A 269 30.19 -1.74 -4.84
C ALA A 269 31.28 -2.16 -3.84
N LEU A 270 32.39 -2.72 -4.34
CA LEU A 270 33.59 -3.06 -3.55
C LEU A 270 34.36 -1.83 -3.01
N ARG A 271 33.98 -0.60 -3.38
CA ARG A 271 34.67 0.61 -2.89
C ARG A 271 34.30 1.00 -1.46
N SER A 272 33.24 0.42 -0.89
CA SER A 272 32.95 0.56 0.54
C SER A 272 32.44 -0.76 1.13
N PRO A 273 32.82 -1.11 2.38
CA PRO A 273 32.30 -2.30 3.06
C PRO A 273 30.77 -2.34 3.12
N TRP A 274 30.15 -1.17 3.28
CA TRP A 274 28.70 -1.02 3.28
C TRP A 274 28.06 -1.35 1.93
N GLY A 275 28.62 -0.85 0.82
CA GLY A 275 28.11 -1.13 -0.53
C GLY A 275 28.17 -2.61 -0.88
N ALA A 276 29.25 -3.31 -0.49
CA ALA A 276 29.38 -4.75 -0.69
C ALA A 276 28.34 -5.56 0.10
N MET A 277 28.11 -5.19 1.37
CA MET A 277 27.12 -5.85 2.22
C MET A 277 25.69 -5.62 1.71
N SER A 278 25.37 -4.36 1.36
CA SER A 278 24.07 -3.98 0.82
C SER A 278 23.73 -4.75 -0.46
N ALA A 279 24.69 -4.85 -1.39
CA ALA A 279 24.54 -5.64 -2.61
C ALA A 279 24.38 -7.14 -2.34
N ALA A 280 25.07 -7.69 -1.33
CA ALA A 280 24.94 -9.10 -0.95
C ALA A 280 23.55 -9.41 -0.37
N ILE A 281 23.03 -8.55 0.52
CA ILE A 281 21.67 -8.67 1.07
C ILE A 281 20.65 -8.56 -0.07
N PHE A 282 20.77 -7.54 -0.91
CA PHE A 282 19.88 -7.36 -2.06
C PHE A 282 19.88 -8.58 -2.98
N THR A 283 21.06 -9.09 -3.33
CA THR A 283 21.20 -10.29 -4.18
C THR A 283 20.53 -11.51 -3.55
N ALA A 284 20.71 -11.72 -2.24
CA ALA A 284 20.07 -12.82 -1.53
C ALA A 284 18.54 -12.72 -1.59
N LEU A 285 17.99 -11.53 -1.29
CA LEU A 285 16.55 -11.29 -1.36
C LEU A 285 16.00 -11.44 -2.79
N SER A 286 16.70 -10.91 -3.79
CA SER A 286 16.30 -11.02 -5.19
C SER A 286 16.33 -12.46 -5.69
N ASN A 287 17.32 -13.26 -5.27
CA ASN A 287 17.43 -14.68 -5.63
C ASN A 287 16.33 -15.52 -4.98
N ILE A 288 15.92 -15.21 -3.75
CA ILE A 288 14.79 -15.87 -3.10
C ILE A 288 13.49 -15.48 -3.81
N THR A 289 13.29 -14.19 -4.07
CA THR A 289 12.11 -13.66 -4.78
C THR A 289 11.96 -14.23 -6.20
N ALA A 290 13.07 -14.59 -6.86
CA ALA A 290 13.08 -15.23 -8.17
C ALA A 290 12.65 -16.71 -8.17
N ARG A 291 12.48 -17.36 -7.01
CA ARG A 291 12.06 -18.77 -6.90
C ARG A 291 10.54 -18.88 -7.06
N LEU A 292 10.08 -18.72 -8.29
CA LEU A 292 8.66 -18.87 -8.64
C LEU A 292 8.23 -20.34 -8.61
N ASP A 293 7.02 -20.60 -8.09
CA ASP A 293 6.36 -21.90 -8.17
C ASP A 293 5.48 -21.95 -9.42
N GLU A 294 5.48 -23.07 -10.14
CA GLU A 294 4.65 -23.23 -11.36
C GLU A 294 3.14 -23.21 -11.05
N HIS A 295 2.73 -23.71 -9.88
CA HIS A 295 1.34 -23.70 -9.42
C HIS A 295 0.91 -22.30 -8.97
N TYR A 296 1.85 -21.49 -8.49
CA TYR A 296 1.60 -20.14 -7.98
C TYR A 296 2.56 -19.13 -8.63
N PRO A 297 2.38 -18.81 -9.93
CA PRO A 297 3.38 -18.13 -10.74
C PRO A 297 3.51 -16.61 -10.46
N CYS A 298 2.89 -16.11 -9.39
CA CYS A 298 2.90 -14.70 -8.99
C CYS A 298 2.43 -13.75 -10.11
N ARG A 299 1.43 -14.17 -10.89
CA ARG A 299 0.86 -13.44 -12.03
C ARG A 299 -0.54 -13.95 -12.36
N SER A 300 -1.28 -13.21 -13.19
CA SER A 300 -2.54 -13.69 -13.76
C SER A 300 -2.30 -14.78 -14.82
N HIS A 301 -3.26 -15.68 -14.97
CA HIS A 301 -3.19 -16.77 -15.96
C HIS A 301 -3.53 -16.35 -17.40
N ASP A 302 -4.06 -15.14 -17.61
CA ASP A 302 -4.63 -14.66 -18.88
C ASP A 302 -3.64 -13.91 -19.80
N GLY A 303 -2.38 -13.80 -19.38
CA GLY A 303 -1.33 -13.10 -20.14
C GLY A 303 -1.54 -11.58 -20.22
N SER A 304 -2.45 -10.99 -19.43
CA SER A 304 -2.73 -9.55 -19.48
C SER A 304 -1.59 -8.72 -18.87
N ILE A 305 -0.91 -9.27 -17.87
CA ILE A 305 0.21 -8.60 -17.18
C ILE A 305 1.41 -8.45 -18.12
N GLU A 306 1.78 -9.50 -18.84
CA GLU A 306 2.90 -9.52 -19.77
C GLU A 306 2.67 -8.54 -20.92
N ARG A 307 1.43 -8.45 -21.43
CA ARG A 307 1.06 -7.45 -22.44
C ARG A 307 1.22 -6.02 -21.92
N LYS A 308 0.78 -5.74 -20.69
CA LYS A 308 0.95 -4.42 -20.06
C LYS A 308 2.43 -4.08 -19.87
N LEU A 309 3.23 -5.03 -19.39
CA LEU A 309 4.67 -4.86 -19.22
C LEU A 309 5.38 -4.59 -20.55
N ALA A 310 5.11 -5.40 -21.58
CA ALA A 310 5.69 -5.21 -22.91
C ALA A 310 5.30 -3.85 -23.52
N GLN A 311 4.07 -3.39 -23.31
CA GLN A 311 3.61 -2.08 -23.79
C GLN A 311 4.35 -0.92 -23.11
N VAL A 312 4.60 -1.01 -21.80
CA VAL A 312 5.22 0.09 -21.03
C VAL A 312 6.76 0.07 -21.14
N LEU A 313 7.38 -1.11 -21.16
CA LEU A 313 8.83 -1.27 -21.19
C LEU A 313 9.41 -1.36 -22.61
N GLY A 314 8.58 -1.66 -23.62
CA GLY A 314 9.01 -1.91 -25.00
C GLY A 314 9.63 -3.30 -25.22
N GLU A 315 9.90 -4.04 -24.15
CA GLU A 315 10.36 -5.42 -24.14
C GLU A 315 9.71 -6.16 -22.96
N LEU A 316 9.65 -7.49 -23.03
CA LEU A 316 9.21 -8.30 -21.90
C LEU A 316 10.43 -8.70 -21.06
N PRO A 317 10.54 -8.25 -19.80
CA PRO A 317 11.62 -8.70 -18.92
C PRO A 317 11.55 -10.21 -18.66
N PRO A 318 12.64 -10.81 -18.15
CA PRO A 318 12.64 -12.20 -17.71
C PRO A 318 11.48 -12.48 -16.73
N PRO A 319 10.82 -13.66 -16.78
CA PRO A 319 9.68 -13.98 -15.92
C PRO A 319 9.95 -13.83 -14.41
N ASP A 320 11.21 -13.99 -14.02
CA ASP A 320 11.73 -13.94 -12.65
C ASP A 320 12.37 -12.59 -12.28
N ALA A 321 12.18 -11.56 -13.12
CA ALA A 321 12.54 -10.18 -12.80
C ALA A 321 11.79 -9.71 -11.55
N ASN A 322 12.49 -9.03 -10.65
CA ASN A 322 11.94 -8.56 -9.38
C ASN A 322 12.70 -7.33 -8.87
N ASP A 323 12.13 -6.63 -7.91
CA ASP A 323 12.71 -5.43 -7.28
C ASP A 323 13.51 -5.71 -6.00
N GLY A 324 13.87 -6.98 -5.79
CA GLY A 324 14.47 -7.51 -4.56
C GLY A 324 13.46 -8.09 -3.58
N VAL A 325 12.18 -7.71 -3.65
CA VAL A 325 11.15 -8.12 -2.67
C VAL A 325 9.93 -8.75 -3.34
N VAL A 326 9.53 -8.24 -4.50
CA VAL A 326 8.30 -8.64 -5.19
C VAL A 326 8.58 -8.95 -6.67
N PRO A 327 8.13 -10.10 -7.20
CA PRO A 327 8.21 -10.39 -8.64
C PRO A 327 7.53 -9.31 -9.46
N LEU A 328 8.14 -8.88 -10.56
CA LEU A 328 7.66 -7.76 -11.39
C LEU A 328 6.21 -7.96 -11.86
N ALA A 329 5.87 -9.18 -12.27
CA ALA A 329 4.51 -9.52 -12.70
C ALA A 329 3.50 -9.38 -11.56
N SER A 330 3.88 -9.72 -10.32
CA SER A 330 3.03 -9.62 -9.14
C SER A 330 2.66 -8.17 -8.80
N GLN A 331 3.43 -7.20 -9.28
CA GLN A 331 3.24 -5.77 -9.01
C GLN A 331 2.13 -5.11 -9.85
N VAL A 332 1.71 -5.76 -10.93
CA VAL A 332 0.81 -5.16 -11.93
C VAL A 332 -0.65 -5.36 -11.54
N TRP A 333 -1.37 -4.25 -11.37
CA TRP A 333 -2.82 -4.24 -11.13
C TRP A 333 -3.48 -2.99 -11.73
N GLY A 334 -4.72 -3.11 -12.23
CA GLY A 334 -5.40 -2.00 -12.91
C GLY A 334 -4.58 -1.44 -14.07
N ASP A 335 -4.51 -0.11 -14.18
CA ASP A 335 -3.69 0.58 -15.18
C ASP A 335 -2.22 0.59 -14.75
N LEU A 336 -1.34 -0.05 -15.52
CA LEU A 336 0.11 0.06 -15.32
C LEU A 336 0.59 1.43 -15.85
N ILE A 337 0.74 2.40 -14.94
CA ILE A 337 1.06 3.79 -15.32
C ILE A 337 2.55 4.05 -15.49
N TRP A 338 3.39 3.18 -14.90
CA TRP A 338 4.83 3.21 -15.06
C TRP A 338 5.45 1.85 -14.70
N ALA A 339 6.46 1.45 -15.46
CA ALA A 339 7.34 0.35 -15.11
C ALA A 339 8.79 0.70 -15.45
N GLY A 340 9.77 0.23 -14.66
CA GLY A 340 11.17 0.50 -14.96
C GLY A 340 12.17 -0.02 -13.95
N LYS A 341 13.45 0.26 -14.23
CA LYS A 341 14.57 -0.18 -13.39
C LYS A 341 14.65 0.64 -12.11
N ALA A 342 14.35 -0.02 -10.98
CA ALA A 342 14.46 0.48 -9.61
C ALA A 342 14.37 -0.72 -8.65
N ASP A 343 14.86 -0.58 -7.42
CA ASP A 343 14.50 -1.51 -6.35
C ASP A 343 13.18 -1.16 -5.67
N HIS A 344 12.89 -1.89 -4.60
CA HIS A 344 11.65 -1.79 -3.86
C HIS A 344 11.46 -0.45 -3.14
N LEU A 345 12.55 0.26 -2.78
CA LEU A 345 12.49 1.48 -1.97
C LEU A 345 12.82 2.76 -2.75
N ASP A 346 13.54 2.64 -3.88
CA ASP A 346 13.80 3.73 -4.83
C ASP A 346 12.54 4.58 -5.11
N ILE A 347 11.41 3.91 -5.34
CA ILE A 347 10.17 4.51 -5.80
C ILE A 347 9.43 5.36 -4.75
N VAL A 348 9.73 5.13 -3.46
CA VAL A 348 9.22 5.97 -2.35
C VAL A 348 10.23 7.03 -1.92
N GLY A 349 11.41 7.08 -2.56
CA GLY A 349 12.39 8.14 -2.41
C GLY A 349 13.69 7.73 -1.74
N HIS A 350 13.98 6.44 -1.63
CA HIS A 350 15.24 5.95 -1.05
C HIS A 350 16.21 5.51 -2.16
N PHE A 351 16.83 6.49 -2.81
CA PHE A 351 17.80 6.28 -3.91
C PHE A 351 19.01 7.21 -3.77
N PRO A 352 20.18 6.91 -4.37
CA PRO A 352 21.35 7.78 -4.26
C PRO A 352 21.11 9.14 -4.93
N GLY A 353 21.28 10.25 -4.20
CA GLY A 353 21.12 11.58 -4.80
C GLY A 353 21.26 12.76 -3.83
N LYS A 354 21.43 13.96 -4.39
CA LYS A 354 21.35 15.21 -3.63
C LYS A 354 19.92 15.37 -3.09
N GLY A 355 19.78 15.77 -1.81
CA GLY A 355 18.48 16.01 -1.18
C GLY A 355 18.18 15.17 0.06
N GLY A 356 19.16 14.44 0.60
CA GLY A 356 19.00 13.67 1.85
C GLY A 356 18.41 12.27 1.66
N HIS A 357 18.31 11.80 0.42
CA HIS A 357 17.86 10.44 0.12
C HIS A 357 18.87 9.42 0.66
N ILE A 358 18.41 8.51 1.51
CA ILE A 358 19.23 7.42 2.06
C ILE A 358 18.92 6.14 1.27
N ASP A 359 19.89 5.68 0.49
CA ASP A 359 19.88 4.36 -0.14
C ASP A 359 20.73 3.40 0.69
N TRP A 360 20.04 2.57 1.47
CA TRP A 360 20.68 1.58 2.33
C TRP A 360 20.71 0.19 1.66
N LEU A 361 19.87 -0.06 0.64
CA LEU A 361 19.74 -1.34 -0.08
C LEU A 361 20.03 -1.14 -1.58
N ALA A 362 21.27 -0.75 -1.89
CA ALA A 362 21.70 -0.38 -3.23
C ALA A 362 21.61 -1.57 -4.19
N SER A 363 20.63 -1.53 -5.09
CA SER A 363 20.38 -2.56 -6.10
C SER A 363 21.21 -2.40 -7.38
N GLY A 364 21.89 -1.27 -7.54
CA GLY A 364 22.58 -0.92 -8.79
C GLY A 364 21.63 -0.53 -9.92
N ALA A 365 20.32 -0.33 -9.66
CA ALA A 365 19.35 0.09 -10.68
C ALA A 365 19.59 1.50 -11.26
N ARG A 366 20.46 2.28 -10.60
CA ARG A 366 20.79 3.68 -10.94
C ARG A 366 19.53 4.54 -11.06
N PHE A 367 18.54 4.28 -10.21
CA PHE A 367 17.37 5.12 -10.09
C PHE A 367 17.80 6.51 -9.58
N ASN A 368 17.10 7.54 -10.04
CA ASN A 368 17.52 8.91 -9.81
C ASN A 368 16.31 9.84 -9.78
N ARG A 369 16.58 11.10 -9.44
CA ARG A 369 15.55 12.13 -9.28
C ARG A 369 14.68 12.33 -10.52
N LEU A 370 15.25 12.26 -11.73
CA LEU A 370 14.49 12.41 -12.97
C LEU A 370 13.45 11.30 -13.14
N ARG A 371 13.83 10.05 -12.85
CA ARG A 371 12.89 8.92 -12.89
C ARG A 371 11.85 9.01 -11.79
N PHE A 372 12.27 9.37 -10.57
CA PHE A 372 11.35 9.63 -9.46
C PHE A 372 10.31 10.67 -9.85
N ASP A 373 10.74 11.81 -10.39
CA ASP A 373 9.83 12.88 -10.78
C ASP A 373 8.87 12.45 -11.89
N ALA A 374 9.34 11.69 -12.88
CA ALA A 374 8.49 11.14 -13.94
C ALA A 374 7.42 10.17 -13.40
N VAL A 375 7.77 9.32 -12.42
CA VAL A 375 6.79 8.43 -11.77
C VAL A 375 5.73 9.23 -11.03
N LEU A 376 6.16 10.20 -10.21
CA LEU A 376 5.25 11.00 -9.40
C LEU A 376 4.31 11.84 -10.28
N ASP A 377 4.78 12.30 -11.45
CA ASP A 377 3.92 12.97 -12.44
C ASP A 377 2.82 12.05 -12.95
N ARG A 378 3.14 10.78 -13.24
CA ARG A 378 2.17 9.76 -13.68
C ARG A 378 1.17 9.45 -12.59
N ILE A 379 1.64 9.27 -11.35
CA ILE A 379 0.77 9.00 -10.18
C ILE A 379 -0.26 10.12 -10.01
N VAL A 380 0.20 11.38 -9.90
CA VAL A 380 -0.69 12.52 -9.65
C VAL A 380 -1.61 12.79 -10.83
N THR A 381 -1.12 12.66 -12.07
CA THR A 381 -1.97 12.77 -13.26
C THR A 381 -3.08 11.73 -13.24
N GLY A 382 -2.77 10.49 -12.87
CA GLY A 382 -3.77 9.45 -12.72
C GLY A 382 -4.75 9.68 -11.58
N MET A 383 -4.31 10.22 -10.43
CA MET A 383 -5.22 10.62 -9.35
C MET A 383 -6.25 11.65 -9.84
N VAL A 384 -5.77 12.72 -10.47
CA VAL A 384 -6.60 13.80 -11.00
C VAL A 384 -7.58 13.29 -12.06
N ALA A 385 -7.14 12.38 -12.94
CA ALA A 385 -8.00 11.76 -13.95
C ALA A 385 -9.13 10.91 -13.32
N GLY A 386 -8.86 10.25 -12.19
CA GLY A 386 -9.87 9.47 -11.45
C GLY A 386 -11.02 10.32 -10.89
N GLU A 387 -10.82 11.62 -10.74
CA GLU A 387 -11.86 12.54 -10.28
C GLU A 387 -12.88 12.87 -11.38
N GLN A 388 -12.45 12.87 -12.64
CA GLN A 388 -13.26 13.26 -13.79
C GLN A 388 -14.29 12.18 -14.18
N GLY A 389 -13.96 10.90 -13.95
CA GLY A 389 -14.86 9.77 -14.25
C GLY A 389 -16.12 9.69 -13.38
N TYR A 390 -16.23 10.51 -12.34
CA TYR A 390 -17.37 10.51 -11.40
C TYR A 390 -18.31 11.72 -11.58
N GLY A 391 -17.96 12.67 -12.45
CA GLY A 391 -18.72 13.92 -12.66
C GLY A 391 -19.98 13.78 -13.54
N GLU A 392 -20.18 12.63 -14.19
CA GLU A 392 -21.30 12.38 -15.12
C GLU A 392 -22.18 11.20 -14.70
N GLN A 393 -22.55 11.11 -13.42
CA GLN A 393 -23.75 10.34 -13.05
C GLN A 393 -24.91 11.32 -12.85
N PRO A 394 -25.92 11.33 -13.74
CA PRO A 394 -27.18 11.98 -13.44
C PRO A 394 -27.70 11.39 -12.14
N THR A 395 -28.07 12.25 -11.19
CA THR A 395 -28.83 11.87 -10.01
C THR A 395 -29.94 10.92 -10.45
N ALA A 396 -29.84 9.65 -10.05
CA ALA A 396 -30.87 8.67 -10.36
C ALA A 396 -32.20 9.23 -9.87
N ALA A 397 -33.10 9.52 -10.79
CA ALA A 397 -34.45 9.94 -10.46
C ALA A 397 -35.05 8.90 -9.51
N PRO A 398 -35.79 9.32 -8.47
CA PRO A 398 -36.43 8.38 -7.56
C PRO A 398 -37.27 7.39 -8.37
N PRO A 399 -37.26 6.09 -7.99
CA PRO A 399 -37.96 5.06 -8.74
C PRO A 399 -39.43 5.46 -8.88
N ARG A 400 -39.93 5.47 -10.12
CA ARG A 400 -41.36 5.64 -10.39
C ARG A 400 -42.12 4.57 -9.61
N PRO A 401 -43.21 4.92 -8.90
CA PRO A 401 -44.03 3.91 -8.23
C PRO A 401 -44.52 2.91 -9.27
N ALA A 402 -44.40 1.63 -8.93
CA ALA A 402 -44.83 0.53 -9.79
C ALA A 402 -46.32 0.71 -10.12
N ALA A 403 -46.64 0.63 -11.42
CA ALA A 403 -48.02 0.58 -11.88
C ALA A 403 -48.64 -0.72 -11.35
N GLY A 404 -49.40 -0.63 -10.25
CA GLY A 404 -49.99 -1.83 -9.66
C GLY A 404 -50.49 -1.75 -8.24
N GLU A 405 -50.69 -0.57 -7.64
CA GLU A 405 -51.48 -0.47 -6.40
C GLU A 405 -52.56 0.60 -6.60
N ARG A 406 -53.79 0.14 -6.82
CA ARG A 406 -54.98 0.98 -6.68
C ARG A 406 -55.09 1.38 -5.22
N ALA A 407 -54.92 2.67 -4.95
CA ALA A 407 -55.40 3.26 -3.70
C ALA A 407 -56.93 3.09 -3.64
N PRO A 408 -57.52 2.81 -2.45
CA PRO A 408 -58.95 2.84 -2.28
C PRO A 408 -59.43 4.30 -2.35
N ASP A 409 -60.42 4.50 -3.21
CA ASP A 409 -61.06 5.78 -3.48
C ASP A 409 -61.76 6.30 -2.21
N GLY A 410 -61.44 7.54 -1.83
CA GLY A 410 -62.09 8.26 -0.74
C GLY A 410 -63.36 8.92 -1.24
N GLY A 411 -64.51 8.28 -1.03
CA GLY A 411 -65.83 8.88 -1.18
C GLY A 411 -66.27 9.61 0.08
N GLN A 412 -66.48 10.92 -0.05
CA GLN A 412 -67.03 11.82 0.96
C GLN A 412 -68.54 11.60 1.21
N ASP A 413 -68.93 11.92 2.44
CA ASP A 413 -70.23 12.46 2.89
C ASP A 413 -71.54 11.70 2.68
N ALA A 414 -72.11 11.23 3.79
CA ALA A 414 -73.48 11.57 4.21
C ALA A 414 -73.71 11.15 5.69
N GLY A 415 -73.76 12.11 6.61
CA GLY A 415 -74.61 11.97 7.81
C GLY A 415 -76.07 12.31 7.48
N PRO A 416 -77.01 12.35 8.46
CA PRO A 416 -76.92 11.97 9.87
C PRO A 416 -78.11 11.07 10.31
N ARG A 417 -78.04 10.48 11.52
CA ARG A 417 -79.11 10.41 12.55
C ARG A 417 -78.88 9.26 13.54
N ALA A 418 -78.74 9.62 14.82
CA ALA A 418 -79.24 8.82 15.93
C ALA A 418 -80.77 9.06 16.06
N PRO A 419 -81.57 8.15 16.66
CA PRO A 419 -81.64 8.09 18.13
C PRO A 419 -81.96 6.72 18.78
N SER A 420 -81.81 6.72 20.11
CA SER A 420 -82.57 6.03 21.17
C SER A 420 -82.44 4.52 21.46
N ALA A 421 -81.79 4.24 22.61
CA ALA A 421 -82.30 3.59 23.84
C ALA A 421 -82.92 2.17 23.86
N SER A 422 -82.17 1.24 24.50
CA SER A 422 -82.52 0.32 25.62
C SER A 422 -83.65 -0.76 25.46
N PRO A 423 -83.84 -1.71 26.42
CA PRO A 423 -82.94 -2.68 27.09
C PRO A 423 -83.54 -4.14 27.16
N HIS A 424 -82.87 -5.05 27.90
CA HIS A 424 -83.27 -6.42 28.33
C HIS A 424 -83.14 -7.55 27.27
N GLY A 425 -82.72 -8.79 27.59
CA GLY A 425 -82.38 -9.45 28.85
C GLY A 425 -81.84 -10.87 28.57
N GLU A 426 -81.25 -11.47 29.61
CA GLU A 426 -81.04 -12.92 29.86
C GLU A 426 -82.31 -13.77 29.59
N PRO A 427 -82.30 -15.14 29.64
CA PRO A 427 -81.36 -16.03 30.34
C PRO A 427 -80.96 -17.33 29.62
N SER A 428 -79.89 -17.99 30.11
CA SER A 428 -79.83 -19.39 30.61
C SER A 428 -78.39 -19.90 30.66
#